data_AF-A0A9W5UPJ0-F1
#
_entry.id   AF-A0A9W5UPJ0-F1
#
_cell.length_a   1.000
_cell.length_b   1.000
_cell.length_c   1.000
_cell.angle_alpha   90.00
_cell.angle_beta   90.00
_cell.angle_gamma   90.00
#
_symmetry.space_group_name_H-M   'P 1'
#
loop_
_entity.id
_entity.type
_entity.pdbx_description
1 polymer ?
#
loop_
_entity_poly.entity_id
_entity_poly.type
_entity_poly.pdbx_seq_one_letter_code
_entity_poly.pdbx_strand_id
1 'polypeptide(L)'
;MARTDSTGSTWRYRWARRQNERRLRLFRSAEGTWRRRDDELRRLRTLAEQCQGSATAGDGLPLELAPGEVVLRVVPAAQLVEMRHNAVLPAPDLTVGAQTGRLRRRLPDGVRVTDAGMAVVTNRRLVLLGGRGRRDWAYGRMTGLNHDPHASVTLIQVLDRRRTSGVLLRPDVAAEFRFVLTLAFADAIEQRQAVIDQLDELIDEHARLRPSRPGIATPGQARLLALIPGGRRTAVVAAALAVMVPVALANSGPSDPTSTETAVAATGAPAATSTSTAARGTGSTAAPRSTDTSTASPKPERRCGAPKNPMGYDFCGGKRVREPAREVCDHFDCVPGFWEGRGYLVQCENGKVSLAGGSPRACGLHGGVRRTVWD
;
A
#
# COMPACT_ATOMS: atom_id res chain seq x y z
N MET A 1 6.96 -55.99 12.45
CA MET A 1 6.66 -55.10 11.32
C MET A 1 5.91 -53.88 11.85
N ALA A 2 6.61 -52.76 12.03
CA ALA A 2 6.02 -51.51 12.50
C ALA A 2 5.33 -50.78 11.33
N ARG A 3 4.01 -50.56 11.43
CA ARG A 3 3.27 -49.65 10.55
C ARG A 3 3.73 -48.24 10.87
N THR A 4 4.55 -47.64 10.02
CA THR A 4 4.99 -46.25 10.18
C THR A 4 3.88 -45.28 9.77
N ASP A 5 3.72 -44.25 10.61
CA ASP A 5 2.76 -43.15 10.56
C ASP A 5 2.84 -42.26 9.30
N SER A 6 2.58 -42.82 8.12
CA SER A 6 2.65 -42.10 6.83
C SER A 6 1.58 -40.99 6.69
N THR A 7 0.50 -41.04 7.47
CA THR A 7 -0.58 -40.07 7.41
C THR A 7 -0.23 -38.73 8.08
N GLY A 8 0.62 -38.76 9.12
CA GLY A 8 1.02 -37.57 9.88
C GLY A 8 1.94 -36.64 9.09
N SER A 9 2.81 -37.19 8.23
CA SER A 9 3.74 -36.40 7.40
C SER A 9 3.00 -35.69 6.26
N THR A 10 2.15 -36.39 5.50
CA THR A 10 1.48 -35.83 4.31
C THR A 10 0.54 -34.67 4.61
N TRP A 11 -0.16 -34.67 5.75
CA TRP A 11 -0.98 -33.52 6.16
C TRP A 11 -0.14 -32.30 6.54
N ARG A 12 1.01 -32.48 7.24
CA ARG A 12 1.90 -31.36 7.62
C ARG A 12 2.47 -30.65 6.41
N TYR A 13 2.90 -31.40 5.39
CA TYR A 13 3.36 -30.82 4.12
C TYR A 13 2.22 -30.09 3.39
N ARG A 14 1.02 -30.68 3.32
CA ARG A 14 -0.16 -30.01 2.75
C ARG A 14 -0.56 -28.75 3.52
N TRP A 15 -0.39 -28.73 4.84
CA TRP A 15 -0.60 -27.54 5.66
C TRP A 15 0.43 -26.46 5.33
N ALA A 16 1.73 -26.80 5.34
CA ALA A 16 2.81 -25.86 5.05
C ALA A 16 2.65 -25.24 3.66
N ARG A 17 2.33 -26.05 2.64
CA ARG A 17 2.05 -25.58 1.29
C ARG A 17 0.91 -24.56 1.26
N ARG A 18 -0.25 -24.88 1.86
CA ARG A 18 -1.41 -23.97 1.92
C ARG A 18 -1.11 -22.68 2.68
N GLN A 19 -0.34 -22.76 3.77
CA GLN A 19 0.08 -21.56 4.51
C GLN A 19 1.01 -20.68 3.69
N ASN A 20 1.99 -21.27 2.99
CA ASN A 20 2.90 -20.54 2.11
C ASN A 20 2.15 -19.89 0.94
N GLU A 21 1.23 -20.62 0.29
CA GLU A 21 0.36 -20.08 -0.76
C GLU A 21 -0.49 -18.90 -0.24
N ARG A 22 -1.03 -18.99 0.99
CA ARG A 22 -1.78 -17.90 1.62
C ARG A 22 -0.89 -16.68 1.91
N ARG A 23 0.27 -16.90 2.55
CA ARG A 23 1.24 -15.83 2.87
C ARG A 23 1.70 -15.11 1.61
N LEU A 24 2.02 -15.86 0.56
CA LEU A 24 2.46 -15.33 -0.71
C LEU A 24 1.36 -14.52 -1.41
N ARG A 25 0.10 -14.98 -1.38
CA ARG A 25 -1.03 -14.21 -1.92
C ARG A 25 -1.22 -12.88 -1.21
N LEU A 26 -1.16 -12.87 0.12
CA LEU A 26 -1.26 -11.64 0.91
C LEU A 26 -0.10 -10.69 0.62
N PHE A 27 1.13 -11.22 0.56
CA PHE A 27 2.31 -10.46 0.19
C PHE A 27 2.17 -9.82 -1.20
N ARG A 28 1.81 -10.60 -2.24
CA ARG A 28 1.63 -10.07 -3.60
C ARG A 28 0.55 -9.00 -3.68
N SER A 29 -0.54 -9.14 -2.93
CA SER A 29 -1.59 -8.12 -2.85
C SER A 29 -1.07 -6.84 -2.19
N ALA A 30 -0.34 -6.97 -1.08
CA ALA A 30 0.24 -5.83 -0.38
C ALA A 30 1.30 -5.13 -1.24
N GLU A 31 2.20 -5.90 -1.86
CA GLU A 31 3.23 -5.40 -2.77
C GLU A 31 2.60 -4.70 -3.99
N GLY A 32 1.55 -5.26 -4.58
CA GLY A 32 0.84 -4.63 -5.69
C GLY A 32 0.20 -3.30 -5.31
N THR A 33 -0.37 -3.18 -4.11
CA THR A 33 -0.91 -1.91 -3.59
C THR A 33 0.21 -0.91 -3.30
N TRP A 34 1.31 -1.36 -2.71
CA TRP A 34 2.50 -0.53 -2.46
C TRP A 34 3.09 0.02 -3.76
N ARG A 35 3.26 -0.82 -4.79
CA ARG A 35 3.81 -0.39 -6.10
C ARG A 35 2.93 0.66 -6.77
N ARG A 36 1.60 0.47 -6.80
CA ARG A 36 0.70 1.46 -7.39
C ARG A 36 0.83 2.84 -6.73
N ARG A 37 1.01 2.87 -5.41
CA ARG A 37 1.21 4.13 -4.68
C ARG A 37 2.60 4.73 -4.94
N ASP A 38 3.64 3.90 -5.06
CA ASP A 38 4.99 4.33 -5.42
C ASP A 38 5.01 4.96 -6.82
N ASP A 39 4.38 4.31 -7.79
CA ASP A 39 4.24 4.81 -9.17
C ASP A 39 3.46 6.15 -9.20
N GLU A 40 2.40 6.27 -8.41
CA GLU A 40 1.62 7.51 -8.28
C GLU A 40 2.47 8.66 -7.71
N LEU A 41 3.18 8.43 -6.60
CA LEU A 41 4.05 9.45 -5.98
C LEU A 41 5.16 9.90 -6.93
N ARG A 42 5.83 8.96 -7.61
CA ARG A 42 6.86 9.28 -8.60
C ARG A 42 6.29 10.06 -9.78
N ARG A 43 5.09 9.70 -10.26
CA ARG A 43 4.39 10.45 -11.32
C ARG A 43 4.11 11.89 -10.87
N LEU A 44 3.62 12.09 -9.65
CA LEU A 44 3.36 13.43 -9.11
C LEU A 44 4.65 14.24 -8.97
N ARG A 45 5.73 13.63 -8.50
CA ARG A 45 7.07 14.26 -8.44
C ARG A 45 7.55 14.71 -9.81
N THR A 46 7.50 13.83 -10.81
CA THR A 46 7.88 14.17 -12.19
C THR A 46 6.99 15.29 -12.74
N LEU A 47 5.68 15.25 -12.46
CA LEU A 47 4.77 16.32 -12.87
C LEU A 47 5.09 17.65 -12.17
N ALA A 48 5.47 17.61 -10.89
CA ALA A 48 5.92 18.78 -10.13
C ALA A 48 7.20 19.39 -10.72
N GLU A 49 8.08 18.64 -11.35
CA GLU A 49 9.27 19.21 -11.99
C GLU A 49 8.98 19.74 -13.40
N GLN A 50 8.13 19.03 -14.16
CA GLN A 50 7.97 19.25 -15.60
C GLN A 50 6.76 20.09 -15.99
N CYS A 51 5.82 20.35 -15.08
CA CYS A 51 4.63 21.14 -15.39
C CYS A 51 5.00 22.63 -15.58
N GLN A 52 5.23 23.03 -16.83
CA GLN A 52 5.59 24.40 -17.22
C GLN A 52 4.51 25.08 -18.10
N GLY A 53 3.48 24.34 -18.53
CA GLY A 53 2.40 24.85 -19.38
C GLY A 53 2.83 25.25 -20.79
N SER A 54 1.90 25.79 -21.57
CA SER A 54 2.20 26.40 -22.87
C SER A 54 1.23 27.55 -23.16
N ALA A 55 1.72 28.59 -23.84
CA ALA A 55 0.87 29.64 -24.40
C ALA A 55 -0.01 29.11 -25.54
N THR A 56 0.55 28.24 -26.40
CA THR A 56 -0.18 27.64 -27.53
C THR A 56 -1.31 26.71 -27.10
N ALA A 57 -1.27 26.21 -25.86
CA ALA A 57 -2.39 25.45 -25.28
C ALA A 57 -3.62 26.33 -25.00
N GLY A 58 -3.46 27.66 -25.07
CA GLY A 58 -4.56 28.62 -25.05
C GLY A 58 -5.20 28.88 -26.41
N ASP A 59 -4.57 28.46 -27.51
CA ASP A 59 -5.07 28.73 -28.86
C ASP A 59 -6.46 28.09 -29.06
N GLY A 60 -7.43 28.90 -29.49
CA GLY A 60 -8.82 28.48 -29.68
C GLY A 60 -9.68 28.45 -28.42
N LEU A 61 -9.14 28.78 -27.24
CA LEU A 61 -9.96 29.02 -26.05
C LEU A 61 -10.58 30.42 -26.11
N PRO A 62 -11.85 30.59 -25.67
CA PRO A 62 -12.45 31.91 -25.50
C PRO A 62 -11.92 32.59 -24.23
N LEU A 63 -10.60 32.74 -24.15
CA LEU A 63 -9.86 33.28 -23.01
C LEU A 63 -8.70 34.13 -23.50
N GLU A 64 -8.68 35.39 -23.09
CA GLU A 64 -7.54 36.29 -23.30
C GLU A 64 -6.47 36.03 -22.22
N LEU A 65 -5.29 35.63 -22.67
CA LEU A 65 -4.11 35.41 -21.82
C LEU A 65 -3.30 36.71 -21.69
N ALA A 66 -2.94 37.06 -20.46
CA ALA A 66 -2.04 38.19 -20.22
C ALA A 66 -0.61 37.86 -20.70
N PRO A 67 0.27 38.86 -20.96
CA PRO A 67 1.66 38.61 -21.37
C PRO A 67 2.39 37.67 -20.39
N GLY A 68 2.91 36.54 -20.88
CA GLY A 68 3.56 35.50 -20.07
C GLY A 68 2.60 34.62 -19.25
N GLU A 69 1.29 34.73 -19.47
CA GLU A 69 0.33 33.76 -18.95
C GLU A 69 0.33 32.52 -19.84
N VAL A 70 0.46 31.34 -19.24
CA VAL A 70 0.48 30.05 -19.93
C VAL A 70 -0.59 29.13 -19.38
N VAL A 71 -1.15 28.29 -20.25
CA VAL A 71 -2.14 27.29 -19.85
C VAL A 71 -1.42 26.04 -19.38
N LEU A 72 -1.70 25.64 -18.14
CA LEU A 72 -1.17 24.42 -17.52
C LEU A 72 -2.08 23.22 -17.84
N ARG A 73 -3.40 23.41 -17.74
CA ARG A 73 -4.38 22.36 -17.99
C ARG A 73 -5.73 22.92 -18.39
N VAL A 74 -6.37 22.28 -19.36
CA VAL A 74 -7.79 22.47 -19.71
C VAL A 74 -8.57 21.23 -19.30
N VAL A 75 -9.66 21.42 -18.57
CA VAL A 75 -10.57 20.35 -18.13
C VAL A 75 -11.98 20.63 -18.64
N PRO A 76 -12.46 19.88 -19.64
CA PRO A 76 -13.82 20.03 -20.13
C PRO A 76 -14.84 19.47 -19.14
N ALA A 77 -16.10 19.87 -19.32
CA ALA A 77 -17.24 19.42 -18.52
C ALA A 77 -17.08 19.67 -16.99
N ALA A 78 -16.40 20.75 -16.62
CA ALA A 78 -16.32 21.24 -15.26
C ALA A 78 -17.62 21.96 -14.88
N GLN A 79 -18.08 21.76 -13.64
CA GLN A 79 -19.28 22.43 -13.12
C GLN A 79 -18.90 23.49 -12.11
N LEU A 80 -19.42 24.71 -12.28
CA LEU A 80 -19.33 25.76 -11.27
C LEU A 80 -20.17 25.36 -10.08
N VAL A 81 -19.57 25.39 -8.90
CA VAL A 81 -20.30 25.23 -7.65
C VAL A 81 -20.20 26.47 -6.78
N GLU A 82 -21.27 26.72 -6.02
CA GLU A 82 -21.32 27.78 -5.01
C GLU A 82 -21.79 27.18 -3.69
N MET A 83 -21.20 27.65 -2.60
CA MET A 83 -21.72 27.37 -1.26
C MET A 83 -22.90 28.30 -0.95
N ARG A 84 -23.95 27.73 -0.36
CA ARG A 84 -25.13 28.47 0.11
C ARG A 84 -24.79 29.34 1.32
N HIS A 85 -23.97 28.81 2.23
CA HIS A 85 -23.49 29.50 3.41
C HIS A 85 -21.99 29.74 3.28
N ASN A 86 -21.54 30.92 3.71
CA ASN A 86 -20.13 31.25 3.70
C ASN A 86 -19.42 30.42 4.77
N ALA A 87 -18.66 29.43 4.33
CA ALA A 87 -17.67 28.77 5.16
C ALA A 87 -16.33 29.47 4.96
N VAL A 88 -15.64 29.75 6.07
CA VAL A 88 -14.22 30.10 6.04
C VAL A 88 -13.48 28.84 5.63
N LEU A 89 -12.85 28.87 4.46
CA LEU A 89 -11.99 27.79 4.03
C LEU A 89 -10.65 27.86 4.78
N PRO A 90 -9.98 26.72 5.00
CA PRO A 90 -8.59 26.75 5.45
C PRO A 90 -7.75 27.55 4.45
N ALA A 91 -6.67 28.16 4.95
CA ALA A 91 -5.65 28.73 4.09
C ALA A 91 -5.22 27.68 3.05
N PRO A 92 -4.93 28.08 1.80
CA PRO A 92 -4.52 27.14 0.77
C PRO A 92 -3.31 26.34 1.25
N ASP A 93 -3.53 25.06 1.49
CA ASP A 93 -2.47 24.16 1.91
C ASP A 93 -1.79 23.60 0.66
N LEU A 94 -0.45 23.60 0.69
CA LEU A 94 0.37 23.02 -0.36
C LEU A 94 0.53 21.51 -0.21
N THR A 95 -0.14 20.90 0.79
CA THR A 95 -0.04 19.47 1.06
C THR A 95 -0.52 18.61 -0.11
N VAL A 96 0.37 17.78 -0.63
CA VAL A 96 0.04 16.68 -1.55
C VAL A 96 -0.47 15.50 -0.73
N GLY A 97 -1.69 15.62 -0.20
CA GLY A 97 -2.27 14.62 0.69
C GLY A 97 -2.42 13.22 0.05
N ALA A 98 -2.41 12.20 0.90
CA ALA A 98 -2.76 10.84 0.50
C ALA A 98 -4.21 10.78 0.03
N GLN A 99 -4.44 10.68 -1.27
CA GLN A 99 -5.78 10.42 -1.83
C GLN A 99 -6.24 9.04 -1.37
N THR A 100 -6.90 8.99 -0.22
CA THR A 100 -7.37 7.76 0.40
C THR A 100 -8.78 7.46 -0.10
N GLY A 101 -8.85 6.90 -1.30
CA GLY A 101 -10.08 6.28 -1.82
C GLY A 101 -10.57 6.87 -3.13
N ARG A 102 -11.61 6.21 -3.67
CA ARG A 102 -12.24 6.64 -4.93
C ARG A 102 -13.04 7.91 -4.69
N LEU A 103 -12.69 8.97 -5.41
CA LEU A 103 -13.49 10.19 -5.45
C LEU A 103 -14.88 9.87 -5.99
N ARG A 104 -15.90 10.43 -5.34
CA ARG A 104 -17.29 10.29 -5.78
C ARG A 104 -17.76 11.60 -6.38
N ARG A 105 -18.60 11.50 -7.41
CA ARG A 105 -19.32 12.65 -7.93
C ARG A 105 -20.54 12.94 -7.05
N ARG A 106 -20.29 13.36 -5.81
CA ARG A 106 -21.31 13.75 -4.82
C ARG A 106 -21.09 15.23 -4.48
N LEU A 107 -22.16 16.00 -4.36
CA LEU A 107 -22.07 17.36 -3.83
C LEU A 107 -22.04 17.29 -2.30
N PRO A 108 -21.10 17.97 -1.65
CA PRO A 108 -21.15 18.22 -0.21
C PRO A 108 -22.39 19.03 0.17
N ASP A 109 -22.81 18.92 1.43
CA ASP A 109 -23.98 19.64 1.93
C ASP A 109 -23.77 21.16 1.83
N GLY A 110 -24.82 21.87 1.44
CA GLY A 110 -24.74 23.32 1.23
C GLY A 110 -24.05 23.76 -0.06
N VAL A 111 -23.52 22.82 -0.88
CA VAL A 111 -22.96 23.12 -2.20
C VAL A 111 -24.03 22.93 -3.27
N ARG A 112 -24.10 23.85 -4.24
CA ARG A 112 -24.99 23.74 -5.39
C ARG A 112 -24.24 24.01 -6.69
N VAL A 113 -24.61 23.32 -7.76
CA VAL A 113 -24.13 23.62 -9.12
C VAL A 113 -24.88 24.84 -9.66
N THR A 114 -24.16 25.79 -10.24
CA THR A 114 -24.71 27.04 -10.76
C THR A 114 -24.40 27.29 -12.23
N ASP A 115 -23.41 26.61 -12.79
CA ASP A 115 -23.05 26.68 -14.20
C ASP A 115 -22.22 25.46 -14.60
N ALA A 116 -21.96 25.27 -15.90
CA ALA A 116 -21.07 24.24 -16.41
C ALA A 116 -20.33 24.71 -17.67
N GLY A 117 -19.14 24.17 -17.89
CA GLY A 117 -18.32 24.48 -19.04
C GLY A 117 -16.91 23.91 -18.93
N MET A 118 -15.89 24.73 -19.17
CA MET A 118 -14.48 24.31 -19.16
C MET A 118 -13.71 25.03 -18.06
N ALA A 119 -12.94 24.27 -17.28
CA ALA A 119 -12.00 24.83 -16.33
C ALA A 119 -10.61 24.90 -16.97
N VAL A 120 -9.95 26.05 -16.86
CA VAL A 120 -8.62 26.33 -17.42
C VAL A 120 -7.73 26.76 -16.26
N VAL A 121 -6.73 25.97 -15.96
CA VAL A 121 -5.69 26.29 -14.98
C VAL A 121 -4.55 26.97 -15.74
N THR A 122 -4.24 28.22 -15.39
CA THR A 122 -3.06 28.94 -15.89
C THR A 122 -2.03 29.08 -14.78
N ASN A 123 -0.85 29.62 -15.09
CA ASN A 123 0.15 29.99 -14.09
C ASN A 123 -0.24 31.21 -13.24
N ARG A 124 -1.38 31.87 -13.50
CA ARG A 124 -1.82 33.06 -12.74
C ARG A 124 -3.18 32.94 -12.09
N ARG A 125 -4.06 32.08 -12.64
CA ARG A 125 -5.45 31.96 -12.23
C ARG A 125 -6.06 30.63 -12.65
N LEU A 126 -7.12 30.26 -11.94
CA LEU A 126 -8.10 29.32 -12.46
C LEU A 126 -9.22 30.09 -13.15
N VAL A 127 -9.63 29.67 -14.34
CA VAL A 127 -10.78 30.26 -15.05
C VAL A 127 -11.79 29.16 -15.34
N LEU A 128 -13.06 29.41 -15.05
CA LEU A 128 -14.16 28.61 -15.57
C LEU A 128 -14.89 29.40 -16.66
N LEU A 129 -14.92 28.83 -17.86
CA LEU A 129 -15.63 29.32 -19.03
C LEU A 129 -16.95 28.55 -19.11
N GLY A 130 -18.02 29.11 -18.55
CA GLY A 130 -19.34 28.48 -18.47
C GLY A 130 -20.37 29.10 -19.41
N GLY A 131 -21.54 28.47 -19.51
CA GLY A 131 -22.64 28.96 -20.34
C GLY A 131 -23.26 30.26 -19.85
N ARG A 132 -23.13 30.57 -18.55
CA ARG A 132 -23.61 31.84 -17.95
C ARG A 132 -22.52 32.89 -17.85
N GLY A 133 -21.34 32.63 -18.40
CA GLY A 133 -20.23 33.55 -18.49
C GLY A 133 -18.94 33.02 -17.87
N ARG A 134 -18.00 33.94 -17.63
CA ARG A 134 -16.67 33.63 -17.09
C ARG A 134 -16.63 33.76 -15.57
N ARG A 135 -15.93 32.85 -14.91
CA ARG A 135 -15.49 32.98 -13.51
C ARG A 135 -13.98 32.85 -13.45
N ASP A 136 -13.34 33.74 -12.72
CA ASP A 136 -11.88 33.86 -12.64
C ASP A 136 -11.45 33.80 -11.17
N TRP A 137 -10.48 32.98 -10.79
CA TRP A 137 -9.88 32.97 -9.46
C TRP A 137 -8.37 33.22 -9.60
N ALA A 138 -7.97 34.48 -9.49
CA ALA A 138 -6.57 34.88 -9.43
C ALA A 138 -5.89 34.35 -8.16
N TYR A 139 -4.72 33.73 -8.32
CA TYR A 139 -4.02 33.08 -7.20
C TYR A 139 -3.60 34.07 -6.12
N GLY A 140 -3.07 35.25 -6.49
CA GLY A 140 -2.71 36.30 -5.53
C GLY A 140 -3.89 36.91 -4.75
N ARG A 141 -5.13 36.51 -5.05
CA ARG A 141 -6.34 36.93 -4.34
C ARG A 141 -7.00 35.80 -3.56
N MET A 142 -6.47 34.58 -3.66
CA MET A 142 -7.02 33.40 -3.04
C MET A 142 -6.67 33.39 -1.56
N THR A 143 -7.70 33.33 -0.73
CA THR A 143 -7.57 33.28 0.74
C THR A 143 -7.87 31.89 1.30
N GLY A 144 -8.46 31.01 0.49
CA GLY A 144 -8.70 29.62 0.88
C GLY A 144 -8.88 28.70 -0.31
N LEU A 145 -8.34 27.49 -0.19
CA LEU A 145 -8.43 26.42 -1.17
C LEU A 145 -8.68 25.11 -0.42
N ASN A 146 -9.75 24.41 -0.76
CA ASN A 146 -10.09 23.14 -0.12
C ASN A 146 -10.49 22.09 -1.16
N HIS A 147 -9.74 21.00 -1.18
CA HIS A 147 -10.04 19.81 -1.97
C HIS A 147 -10.79 18.80 -1.09
N ASP A 148 -12.06 18.54 -1.38
CA ASP A 148 -12.83 17.58 -0.59
C ASP A 148 -12.22 16.16 -0.72
N PRO A 149 -11.90 15.46 0.39
CA PRO A 149 -11.24 14.16 0.33
C PRO A 149 -12.13 13.04 -0.22
N HIS A 150 -13.45 13.21 -0.26
CA HIS A 150 -14.42 12.18 -0.62
C HIS A 150 -15.27 12.52 -1.85
N ALA A 151 -15.44 13.81 -2.14
CA ALA A 151 -16.12 14.32 -3.32
C ALA A 151 -15.12 14.87 -4.34
N SER A 152 -15.47 14.89 -5.63
CA SER A 152 -14.66 15.54 -6.68
C SER A 152 -14.85 17.07 -6.76
N VAL A 153 -15.04 17.70 -5.59
CA VAL A 153 -15.27 19.14 -5.44
C VAL A 153 -14.01 19.84 -4.93
N THR A 154 -13.68 20.97 -5.53
CA THR A 154 -12.67 21.91 -5.03
C THR A 154 -13.34 23.24 -4.77
N LEU A 155 -13.26 23.74 -3.54
CA LEU A 155 -13.80 25.03 -3.11
C LEU A 155 -12.68 26.05 -3.00
N ILE A 156 -12.99 27.29 -3.38
CA ILE A 156 -12.05 28.40 -3.49
C ILE A 156 -12.70 29.65 -2.89
N GLN A 157 -11.95 30.31 -2.02
CA GLN A 157 -12.31 31.59 -1.42
C GLN A 157 -11.30 32.64 -1.88
N VAL A 158 -11.81 33.83 -2.23
CA VAL A 158 -10.99 34.97 -2.66
C VAL A 158 -11.41 36.23 -1.90
N LEU A 159 -10.46 37.13 -1.66
CA LEU A 159 -10.62 38.30 -0.78
C LEU A 159 -11.85 39.17 -1.09
N ASP A 160 -12.12 39.46 -2.37
CA ASP A 160 -13.18 40.38 -2.79
C ASP A 160 -14.53 39.71 -3.06
N ARG A 161 -14.68 38.42 -2.76
CA ARG A 161 -15.95 37.73 -3.02
C ARG A 161 -16.63 37.33 -1.74
N ARG A 162 -17.88 37.77 -1.64
CA ARG A 162 -18.77 37.37 -0.54
C ARG A 162 -19.06 35.87 -0.53
N ARG A 163 -19.05 35.16 -1.67
CA ARG A 163 -19.42 33.74 -1.74
C ARG A 163 -18.23 32.86 -2.12
N THR A 164 -18.06 31.79 -1.35
CA THR A 164 -17.16 30.68 -1.69
C THR A 164 -17.72 29.92 -2.89
N SER A 165 -16.88 29.72 -3.89
CA SER A 165 -17.22 29.03 -5.13
C SER A 165 -16.10 28.12 -5.56
N GLY A 166 -16.33 27.28 -6.56
CA GLY A 166 -15.28 26.42 -7.05
C GLY A 166 -15.76 25.50 -8.14
N VAL A 167 -15.13 24.34 -8.25
CA VAL A 167 -15.39 23.41 -9.35
C VAL A 167 -15.74 22.03 -8.84
N LEU A 168 -16.75 21.43 -9.47
CA LEU A 168 -17.04 20.00 -9.40
C LEU A 168 -16.61 19.37 -10.72
N LEU A 169 -15.76 18.35 -10.61
CA LEU A 169 -15.19 17.64 -11.77
C LEU A 169 -15.66 16.20 -11.82
N ARG A 170 -15.40 15.54 -12.93
CA ARG A 170 -15.53 14.09 -12.99
C ARG A 170 -14.44 13.43 -12.11
N PRO A 171 -14.73 12.31 -11.42
CA PRO A 171 -13.78 11.68 -10.53
C PRO A 171 -12.45 11.27 -11.18
N ASP A 172 -12.47 10.92 -12.47
CA ASP A 172 -11.31 10.45 -13.23
C ASP A 172 -10.28 11.55 -13.51
N VAL A 173 -10.70 12.82 -13.59
CA VAL A 173 -9.82 13.97 -13.86
C VAL A 173 -9.54 14.80 -12.60
N ALA A 174 -10.32 14.62 -11.54
CA ALA A 174 -10.25 15.44 -10.34
C ALA A 174 -8.91 15.34 -9.60
N ALA A 175 -8.32 14.15 -9.54
CA ALA A 175 -7.04 13.93 -8.86
C ALA A 175 -5.89 14.75 -9.48
N GLU A 176 -5.73 14.65 -10.80
CA GLU A 176 -4.71 15.42 -11.52
C GLU A 176 -5.02 16.91 -11.50
N PHE A 177 -6.28 17.31 -11.69
CA PHE A 177 -6.68 18.72 -11.62
C PHE A 177 -6.31 19.35 -10.28
N ARG A 178 -6.60 18.67 -9.17
CA ARG A 178 -6.29 19.17 -7.82
C ARG A 178 -4.79 19.41 -7.68
N PHE A 179 -4.00 18.41 -8.05
CA PHE A 179 -2.56 18.52 -7.99
C PHE A 179 -2.02 19.67 -8.87
N VAL A 180 -2.48 19.80 -10.11
CA VAL A 180 -2.06 20.88 -11.01
C VAL A 180 -2.50 22.25 -10.48
N LEU A 181 -3.68 22.36 -9.87
CA LEU A 181 -4.14 23.61 -9.25
C LEU A 181 -3.32 23.96 -8.00
N THR A 182 -3.01 22.99 -7.13
CA THR A 182 -2.12 23.18 -5.99
C THR A 182 -0.74 23.64 -6.45
N LEU A 183 -0.18 22.99 -7.48
CA LEU A 183 1.12 23.36 -8.04
C LEU A 183 1.10 24.76 -8.67
N ALA A 184 0.04 25.10 -9.42
CA ALA A 184 -0.08 26.43 -10.02
C ALA A 184 -0.21 27.54 -8.96
N PHE A 185 -0.91 27.25 -7.86
CA PHE A 185 -0.97 28.15 -6.71
C PHE A 185 0.40 28.26 -6.02
N ALA A 186 1.09 27.13 -5.79
CA ALA A 186 2.43 27.10 -5.20
C ALA A 186 3.44 27.90 -6.03
N ASP A 187 3.42 27.75 -7.35
CA ASP A 187 4.24 28.53 -8.28
C ASP A 187 3.99 30.03 -8.13
N ALA A 188 2.72 30.43 -8.04
CA ALA A 188 2.32 31.83 -7.93
C ALA A 188 2.73 32.50 -6.61
N ILE A 189 3.02 31.71 -5.57
CA ILE A 189 3.57 32.18 -4.29
C ILE A 189 5.04 31.78 -4.11
N GLU A 190 5.71 31.34 -5.18
CA GLU A 190 7.13 30.94 -5.20
C GLU A 190 7.49 29.78 -4.26
N GLN A 191 6.52 28.92 -3.93
CA GLN A 191 6.68 27.77 -3.02
C GLN A 191 6.65 26.41 -3.74
N ARG A 192 6.97 26.36 -5.04
CA ARG A 192 7.05 25.11 -5.81
C ARG A 192 7.98 24.09 -5.14
N GLN A 193 9.13 24.56 -4.65
CA GLN A 193 10.12 23.68 -4.03
C GLN A 193 9.57 22.99 -2.78
N ALA A 194 8.73 23.66 -1.99
CA ALA A 194 8.11 23.05 -0.81
C ALA A 194 7.21 21.85 -1.18
N VAL A 195 6.52 21.92 -2.34
CA VAL A 195 5.71 20.81 -2.86
C VAL A 195 6.60 19.64 -3.28
N ILE A 196 7.73 19.93 -3.93
CA ILE A 196 8.71 18.90 -4.35
C ILE A 196 9.34 18.24 -3.12
N ASP A 197 9.79 19.01 -2.15
CA ASP A 197 10.40 18.50 -0.92
C ASP A 197 9.43 17.61 -0.13
N GLN A 198 8.15 18.00 -0.07
CA GLN A 198 7.12 17.18 0.54
C GLN A 198 6.88 15.87 -0.22
N LEU A 199 6.89 15.90 -1.56
CA LEU A 199 6.77 14.69 -2.37
C LEU A 199 7.96 13.76 -2.14
N ASP A 200 9.16 14.30 -2.00
CA ASP A 200 10.37 13.53 -1.68
C ASP A 200 10.28 12.89 -0.30
N GLU A 201 9.81 13.62 0.71
CA GLU A 201 9.55 13.07 2.06
C GLU A 201 8.51 11.94 2.03
N LEU A 202 7.41 12.11 1.28
CA LEU A 202 6.37 11.10 1.13
C LEU A 202 6.89 9.85 0.40
N ILE A 203 7.76 10.01 -0.60
CA ILE A 203 8.40 8.89 -1.30
C ILE A 203 9.30 8.12 -0.33
N ASP A 204 10.10 8.82 0.47
CA ASP A 204 10.98 8.19 1.46
C ASP A 204 10.19 7.47 2.56
N GLU A 205 9.10 8.06 3.05
CA GLU A 205 8.20 7.40 3.99
C GLU A 205 7.57 6.15 3.39
N HIS A 206 7.06 6.25 2.16
CA HIS A 206 6.46 5.12 1.46
C HIS A 206 7.47 4.00 1.20
N ALA A 207 8.73 4.33 0.91
CA ALA A 207 9.81 3.36 0.74
C ALA A 207 10.07 2.55 2.02
N ARG A 208 9.98 3.18 3.20
CA ARG A 208 10.11 2.49 4.51
C ARG A 208 8.97 1.50 4.78
N LEU A 209 7.81 1.68 4.15
CA LEU A 209 6.63 0.82 4.29
C LEU A 209 6.59 -0.35 3.31
N ARG A 210 7.66 -0.58 2.53
CA ARG A 210 7.73 -1.66 1.54
C ARG A 210 7.46 -3.03 2.19
N PRO A 211 6.45 -3.79 1.71
CA PRO A 211 6.18 -5.12 2.22
C PRO A 211 7.40 -6.04 2.08
N SER A 212 7.74 -6.77 3.15
CA SER A 212 8.80 -7.76 3.14
C SER A 212 8.27 -9.15 2.78
N ARG A 213 9.11 -9.94 2.09
CA ARG A 213 8.75 -11.29 1.67
C ARG A 213 8.52 -12.18 2.91
N PRO A 214 7.37 -12.89 3.01
CA PRO A 214 7.09 -13.70 4.17
C PRO A 214 8.00 -14.94 4.23
N GLY A 215 8.45 -15.29 5.44
CA GLY A 215 9.22 -16.52 5.66
C GLY A 215 8.43 -17.79 5.33
N ILE A 216 9.15 -18.82 4.88
CA ILE A 216 8.59 -20.12 4.50
C ILE A 216 8.12 -20.86 5.75
N ALA A 217 6.84 -21.22 5.80
CA ALA A 217 6.29 -22.12 6.79
C ALA A 217 6.81 -23.53 6.56
N THR A 218 7.32 -24.17 7.60
CA THR A 218 7.83 -25.55 7.54
C THR A 218 6.80 -26.54 8.07
N PRO A 219 6.84 -27.81 7.64
CA PRO A 219 5.93 -28.85 8.17
C PRO A 219 5.98 -29.00 9.70
N GLY A 220 7.13 -28.74 10.32
CA GLY A 220 7.30 -28.78 11.79
C GLY A 220 6.50 -27.72 12.55
N GLN A 221 6.07 -26.64 11.89
CA GLN A 221 5.25 -25.59 12.48
C GLN A 221 3.74 -25.92 12.48
N ALA A 222 3.34 -27.04 11.86
CA ALA A 222 1.96 -27.49 11.85
C ALA A 222 1.55 -28.01 13.25
N ARG A 223 0.90 -27.14 14.05
CA ARG A 223 0.33 -27.53 15.35
C ARG A 223 -0.76 -28.58 15.14
N LEU A 224 -0.83 -29.58 16.03
CA LEU A 224 -1.81 -30.69 15.98
C LEU A 224 -3.28 -30.21 15.96
N LEU A 225 -3.58 -29.02 16.46
CA LEU A 225 -4.93 -28.42 16.38
C LEU A 225 -5.36 -27.99 14.95
N ALA A 226 -4.45 -27.99 13.97
CA ALA A 226 -4.77 -27.72 12.56
C ALA A 226 -5.23 -28.98 11.78
N LEU A 227 -5.38 -30.11 12.46
CA LEU A 227 -5.84 -31.39 11.91
C LEU A 227 -7.38 -31.50 11.88
N ILE A 228 -8.11 -30.60 12.56
CA ILE A 228 -9.57 -30.59 12.55
C ILE A 228 -10.06 -29.94 11.24
N PRO A 229 -10.75 -30.69 10.35
CA PRO A 229 -11.44 -30.09 9.23
C PRO A 229 -12.48 -29.11 9.78
N GLY A 230 -12.31 -27.80 9.50
CA GLY A 230 -13.24 -26.76 9.96
C GLY A 230 -12.71 -25.78 11.02
N GLY A 231 -11.44 -25.82 11.38
CA GLY A 231 -10.81 -24.81 12.25
C GLY A 231 -11.39 -24.74 13.67
N ARG A 232 -10.98 -23.75 14.46
CA ARG A 232 -11.36 -23.58 15.89
C ARG A 232 -12.88 -23.62 16.17
N ARG A 233 -13.73 -23.38 15.16
CA ARG A 233 -15.19 -23.35 15.31
C ARG A 233 -15.82 -24.75 15.39
N THR A 234 -15.24 -25.79 14.78
CA THR A 234 -15.77 -27.15 14.86
C THR A 234 -15.36 -27.90 16.13
N ALA A 235 -14.22 -27.54 16.73
CA ALA A 235 -13.77 -28.10 18.00
C ALA A 235 -14.71 -27.77 19.18
N VAL A 236 -15.29 -26.56 19.19
CA VAL A 236 -16.25 -26.13 20.22
C VAL A 236 -17.58 -26.89 20.09
N VAL A 237 -18.03 -27.20 18.87
CA VAL A 237 -19.27 -27.94 18.62
C VAL A 237 -19.12 -29.43 18.97
N ALA A 238 -17.97 -30.04 18.72
CA ALA A 238 -17.72 -31.43 19.10
C ALA A 238 -17.59 -31.62 20.63
N ALA A 239 -16.98 -30.66 21.33
CA ALA A 239 -16.94 -30.67 22.79
C ALA A 239 -18.33 -30.42 23.42
N ALA A 240 -19.15 -29.57 22.82
CA ALA A 240 -20.54 -29.35 23.25
C ALA A 240 -21.43 -30.59 23.04
N LEU A 241 -21.23 -31.37 21.97
CA LEU A 241 -21.96 -32.62 21.74
C LEU A 241 -21.47 -33.79 22.61
N ALA A 242 -20.19 -33.82 23.02
CA ALA A 242 -19.68 -34.85 23.92
C ALA A 242 -20.08 -34.61 25.40
N VAL A 243 -20.36 -33.37 25.80
CA VAL A 243 -20.85 -33.05 27.16
C VAL A 243 -22.39 -33.19 27.26
N MET A 244 -23.13 -33.16 26.16
CA MET A 244 -24.60 -33.29 26.15
C MET A 244 -25.12 -34.74 26.01
N VAL A 245 -24.25 -35.76 26.00
CA VAL A 245 -24.64 -37.18 25.82
C VAL A 245 -24.45 -38.09 27.06
N PRO A 246 -24.08 -37.55 28.25
CA PRO A 246 -24.49 -38.24 29.48
C PRO A 246 -25.18 -37.34 30.52
N VAL A 247 -26.02 -36.38 30.12
CA VAL A 247 -26.93 -35.66 31.06
C VAL A 247 -28.41 -35.74 30.67
N ALA A 248 -28.75 -36.36 29.53
CA ALA A 248 -30.15 -36.54 29.10
C ALA A 248 -30.81 -37.84 29.60
N LEU A 249 -30.15 -38.65 30.44
CA LEU A 249 -30.71 -39.90 30.98
C LEU A 249 -30.80 -39.95 32.52
N ALA A 250 -30.51 -38.87 33.23
CA ALA A 250 -30.39 -38.90 34.69
C ALA A 250 -31.40 -38.06 35.49
N ASN A 251 -32.37 -37.36 34.89
CA ASN A 251 -33.41 -36.69 35.67
C ASN A 251 -34.76 -36.71 34.98
N SER A 252 -35.46 -37.84 35.14
CA SER A 252 -36.92 -37.92 35.03
C SER A 252 -37.45 -38.42 36.38
N GLY A 253 -38.08 -37.54 37.15
CA GLY A 253 -38.79 -37.86 38.39
C GLY A 253 -39.29 -36.60 39.10
N PRO A 254 -40.49 -36.60 39.71
CA PRO A 254 -41.49 -35.53 39.56
C PRO A 254 -41.61 -34.51 40.72
N SER A 255 -42.43 -33.50 40.47
CA SER A 255 -42.65 -32.24 41.18
C SER A 255 -43.20 -32.29 42.63
N ASP A 256 -42.74 -31.29 43.41
CA ASP A 256 -43.46 -30.40 44.37
C ASP A 256 -44.08 -30.94 45.68
N PRO A 257 -44.40 -30.08 46.70
CA PRO A 257 -43.90 -28.73 47.07
C PRO A 257 -43.66 -28.57 48.61
N THR A 258 -43.50 -27.32 49.07
CA THR A 258 -43.58 -26.77 50.46
C THR A 258 -42.41 -26.91 51.44
N SER A 259 -41.74 -25.78 51.74
CA SER A 259 -41.84 -25.10 53.05
C SER A 259 -40.97 -23.83 53.09
N THR A 260 -41.43 -22.88 53.91
CA THR A 260 -41.11 -21.45 54.04
C THR A 260 -39.85 -21.12 54.85
N GLU A 261 -39.51 -19.81 54.83
CA GLU A 261 -38.74 -19.05 55.86
C GLU A 261 -37.21 -19.25 55.84
N THR A 262 -36.31 -18.25 55.96
CA THR A 262 -36.36 -16.90 56.55
C THR A 262 -35.18 -16.08 55.99
N ALA A 263 -35.29 -14.75 55.97
CA ALA A 263 -34.23 -13.79 55.67
C ALA A 263 -33.16 -13.68 56.79
N VAL A 264 -31.95 -13.18 56.47
CA VAL A 264 -31.23 -12.08 57.17
C VAL A 264 -29.89 -11.80 56.46
N ALA A 265 -29.56 -10.51 56.40
CA ALA A 265 -28.40 -9.88 55.78
C ALA A 265 -27.09 -9.99 56.58
N ALA A 266 -25.97 -9.67 55.92
CA ALA A 266 -24.88 -8.77 56.36
C ALA A 266 -23.45 -9.30 56.12
N THR A 267 -22.73 -8.53 55.30
CA THR A 267 -21.37 -8.00 55.52
C THR A 267 -20.20 -8.96 55.83
N GLY A 268 -19.19 -8.90 54.95
CA GLY A 268 -17.82 -9.31 55.29
C GLY A 268 -16.87 -9.32 54.09
N ALA A 269 -16.42 -8.13 53.66
CA ALA A 269 -15.16 -8.01 52.90
C ALA A 269 -13.97 -8.33 53.83
N PRO A 270 -12.83 -8.81 53.30
CA PRO A 270 -11.76 -7.84 53.10
C PRO A 270 -10.98 -8.02 51.79
N ALA A 271 -10.42 -6.89 51.37
CA ALA A 271 -9.47 -6.71 50.31
C ALA A 271 -8.10 -7.33 50.64
N ALA A 272 -7.40 -7.82 49.62
CA ALA A 272 -5.95 -7.94 49.63
C ALA A 272 -5.39 -7.40 48.31
N THR A 273 -4.79 -6.24 48.44
CA THR A 273 -3.98 -5.50 47.47
C THR A 273 -2.64 -6.19 47.28
N SER A 274 -2.18 -6.38 46.05
CA SER A 274 -0.76 -6.63 45.76
C SER A 274 -0.28 -5.71 44.65
N THR A 275 0.23 -4.56 45.10
CA THR A 275 1.16 -3.66 44.41
C THR A 275 2.45 -4.40 44.08
N SER A 276 2.94 -4.29 42.84
CA SER A 276 4.33 -4.60 42.50
C SER A 276 4.99 -3.37 41.89
N THR A 277 6.11 -3.04 42.51
CA THR A 277 6.87 -1.80 42.49
C THR A 277 7.78 -1.69 41.26
N ALA A 278 7.84 -0.48 40.72
CA ALA A 278 8.82 -0.06 39.73
C ALA A 278 10.24 -0.03 40.31
N ALA A 279 11.22 -0.58 39.60
CA ALA A 279 12.63 -0.35 39.85
C ALA A 279 13.28 0.36 38.65
N ARG A 280 13.70 1.59 38.92
CA ARG A 280 14.51 2.47 38.08
C ARG A 280 15.97 2.08 38.27
N GLY A 281 16.66 1.72 37.19
CA GLY A 281 18.09 1.44 37.18
C GLY A 281 18.78 2.28 36.11
N THR A 282 19.42 3.36 36.53
CA THR A 282 20.40 4.13 35.76
C THR A 282 21.70 3.34 35.61
N GLY A 283 22.23 3.26 34.39
CA GLY A 283 23.53 2.65 34.10
C GLY A 283 24.01 3.01 32.70
N SER A 284 24.70 4.15 32.60
CA SER A 284 25.54 4.55 31.48
C SER A 284 26.74 3.59 31.36
N THR A 285 27.12 3.13 30.16
CA THR A 285 28.52 2.83 29.73
C THR A 285 28.59 2.31 28.28
N ALA A 286 29.48 2.95 27.51
CA ALA A 286 30.24 2.51 26.33
C ALA A 286 29.55 2.26 24.96
N ALA A 287 29.90 3.15 24.03
CA ALA A 287 29.81 2.98 22.59
C ALA A 287 30.84 1.96 22.05
N PRO A 288 30.47 1.11 21.09
CA PRO A 288 31.43 0.42 20.24
C PRO A 288 31.66 1.19 18.93
N ARG A 289 32.91 1.63 18.77
CA ARG A 289 33.54 2.12 17.54
C ARG A 289 33.42 1.04 16.45
N SER A 290 32.68 1.31 15.39
CA SER A 290 32.63 0.45 14.20
C SER A 290 33.43 1.11 13.08
N THR A 291 34.41 0.33 12.62
CA THR A 291 35.42 0.54 11.59
C THR A 291 34.87 0.95 10.23
N ASP A 292 35.54 1.93 9.63
CA ASP A 292 35.55 2.20 8.20
C ASP A 292 35.76 0.91 7.38
N THR A 293 34.99 0.73 6.32
CA THR A 293 35.30 -0.25 5.26
C THR A 293 35.11 0.41 3.90
N SER A 294 36.21 0.39 3.16
CA SER A 294 36.47 1.00 1.86
C SER A 294 35.38 0.89 0.80
N THR A 295 35.09 2.04 0.21
CA THR A 295 34.53 2.21 -1.14
C THR A 295 35.47 1.59 -2.18
N ALA A 296 35.05 0.51 -2.82
CA ALA A 296 35.61 0.04 -4.08
C ALA A 296 34.57 0.24 -5.20
N SER A 297 34.88 1.08 -6.18
CA SER A 297 34.08 1.26 -7.40
C SER A 297 34.08 -0.02 -8.24
N PRO A 298 32.91 -0.57 -8.65
CA PRO A 298 32.90 -1.80 -9.44
C PRO A 298 33.18 -1.50 -10.93
N LYS A 299 34.09 -2.29 -11.51
CA LYS A 299 34.28 -2.43 -12.96
C LYS A 299 32.97 -2.86 -13.63
N PRO A 300 32.72 -2.51 -14.91
CA PRO A 300 31.51 -2.95 -15.62
C PRO A 300 31.50 -4.48 -15.75
N GLU A 301 30.61 -5.13 -15.00
CA GLU A 301 30.47 -6.59 -14.98
C GLU A 301 29.89 -7.11 -16.29
N ARG A 302 30.56 -8.13 -16.85
CA ARG A 302 30.21 -8.76 -18.12
C ARG A 302 29.07 -9.77 -17.92
N ARG A 303 27.82 -9.31 -17.82
CA ARG A 303 26.67 -10.14 -17.40
C ARG A 303 26.02 -10.99 -18.51
N CYS A 304 26.35 -10.76 -19.77
CA CYS A 304 25.91 -11.60 -20.90
C CYS A 304 24.41 -11.92 -20.97
N GLY A 305 23.58 -10.92 -20.71
CA GLY A 305 22.12 -11.03 -20.69
C GLY A 305 21.53 -11.56 -19.38
N ALA A 306 22.36 -11.86 -18.38
CA ALA A 306 21.88 -12.10 -17.02
C ALA A 306 21.38 -10.78 -16.41
N PRO A 307 20.23 -10.80 -15.68
CA PRO A 307 19.76 -9.65 -14.92
C PRO A 307 20.82 -9.13 -13.96
N LYS A 308 20.77 -7.82 -13.66
CA LYS A 308 21.60 -7.23 -12.61
C LYS A 308 21.26 -7.90 -11.27
N ASN A 309 22.28 -8.51 -10.67
CA ASN A 309 22.23 -9.31 -9.46
C ASN A 309 23.51 -9.07 -8.64
N PRO A 310 23.43 -9.05 -7.30
CA PRO A 310 24.56 -8.74 -6.42
C PRO A 310 25.58 -9.88 -6.28
N MET A 311 25.22 -11.08 -6.75
CA MET A 311 26.07 -12.28 -6.63
C MET A 311 27.11 -12.40 -7.75
N GLY A 312 27.13 -11.47 -8.71
CA GLY A 312 28.04 -11.52 -9.86
C GLY A 312 27.66 -12.54 -10.93
N TYR A 313 26.53 -13.25 -10.80
CA TYR A 313 26.21 -14.36 -11.70
C TYR A 313 25.96 -13.92 -13.14
N ASP A 314 26.50 -14.70 -14.07
CA ASP A 314 26.40 -14.47 -15.52
C ASP A 314 26.08 -15.73 -16.34
N PHE A 315 26.02 -15.57 -17.66
CA PHE A 315 25.78 -16.66 -18.62
C PHE A 315 26.94 -16.91 -19.58
N CYS A 316 28.09 -16.25 -19.43
CA CYS A 316 29.19 -16.28 -20.39
C CYS A 316 30.31 -17.25 -20.04
N GLY A 317 30.41 -17.69 -18.79
CA GLY A 317 31.41 -18.68 -18.37
C GLY A 317 32.06 -18.30 -17.06
N GLY A 318 32.55 -19.30 -16.33
CA GLY A 318 33.05 -19.14 -14.97
C GLY A 318 32.99 -20.47 -14.25
N LYS A 319 32.87 -20.48 -12.92
CA LYS A 319 32.64 -21.74 -12.19
C LYS A 319 31.15 -22.02 -12.13
N ARG A 320 30.80 -23.32 -12.22
CA ARG A 320 29.40 -23.74 -12.09
C ARG A 320 28.96 -23.53 -10.65
N VAL A 321 27.91 -22.73 -10.47
CA VAL A 321 27.38 -22.41 -9.14
C VAL A 321 26.63 -23.64 -8.60
N ARG A 322 27.26 -24.39 -7.70
CA ARG A 322 26.65 -25.56 -7.02
C ARG A 322 26.04 -25.20 -5.67
N GLU A 323 26.58 -24.17 -5.05
CA GLU A 323 26.12 -23.62 -3.78
C GLU A 323 25.77 -22.15 -4.01
N PRO A 324 24.57 -21.87 -4.56
CA PRO A 324 24.16 -20.49 -4.76
C PRO A 324 24.00 -19.75 -3.43
N ALA A 325 24.21 -18.43 -3.48
CA ALA A 325 23.84 -17.57 -2.38
C ALA A 325 22.36 -17.74 -2.03
N ARG A 326 22.03 -17.62 -0.74
CA ARG A 326 20.66 -17.86 -0.24
C ARG A 326 19.62 -16.91 -0.86
N GLU A 327 20.07 -15.75 -1.31
CA GLU A 327 19.29 -14.68 -1.96
C GLU A 327 19.15 -14.87 -3.48
N VAL A 328 19.62 -15.98 -4.06
CA VAL A 328 19.55 -16.20 -5.52
C VAL A 328 18.14 -16.11 -6.07
N CYS A 329 17.15 -16.62 -5.33
CA CYS A 329 15.74 -16.59 -5.70
C CYS A 329 15.02 -15.28 -5.36
N ASP A 330 15.76 -14.27 -4.90
CA ASP A 330 15.30 -12.88 -4.77
C ASP A 330 15.65 -12.07 -6.03
N HIS A 331 16.65 -12.51 -6.81
CA HIS A 331 17.08 -11.87 -8.06
C HIS A 331 16.70 -12.65 -9.31
N PHE A 332 16.57 -13.98 -9.21
CA PHE A 332 16.17 -14.86 -10.30
C PHE A 332 14.84 -15.53 -10.01
N ASP A 333 14.04 -15.77 -11.06
CA ASP A 333 12.77 -16.49 -10.93
C ASP A 333 13.03 -18.00 -10.83
N CYS A 334 13.17 -18.51 -9.60
CA CYS A 334 13.46 -19.91 -9.36
C CYS A 334 12.26 -20.83 -9.62
N VAL A 335 12.54 -22.04 -10.09
CA VAL A 335 11.53 -23.11 -10.22
C VAL A 335 11.02 -23.57 -8.84
N PRO A 336 9.77 -24.06 -8.74
CA PRO A 336 9.30 -24.71 -7.52
C PRO A 336 10.22 -25.86 -7.09
N GLY A 337 10.53 -25.95 -5.80
CA GLY A 337 11.46 -26.97 -5.29
C GLY A 337 12.93 -26.71 -5.63
N PHE A 338 13.31 -25.49 -6.02
CA PHE A 338 14.69 -25.12 -6.37
C PHE A 338 15.75 -25.66 -5.40
N TRP A 339 15.53 -25.49 -4.09
CA TRP A 339 16.46 -25.92 -3.04
C TRP A 339 16.52 -27.44 -2.80
N GLU A 340 15.62 -28.21 -3.42
CA GLU A 340 15.67 -29.68 -3.43
C GLU A 340 16.56 -30.20 -4.58
N GLY A 341 16.94 -29.32 -5.51
CA GLY A 341 17.83 -29.62 -6.62
C GLY A 341 19.23 -30.01 -6.14
N ARG A 342 19.83 -31.00 -6.82
CA ARG A 342 21.22 -31.40 -6.63
C ARG A 342 21.92 -31.24 -7.97
N GLY A 343 22.90 -30.35 -8.05
CA GLY A 343 23.54 -30.02 -9.31
C GLY A 343 24.20 -28.65 -9.28
N TYR A 344 24.09 -27.94 -10.39
CA TYR A 344 24.52 -26.55 -10.51
C TYR A 344 23.40 -25.68 -11.11
N LEU A 345 23.54 -24.36 -11.03
CA LEU A 345 22.53 -23.46 -11.56
C LEU A 345 22.45 -23.50 -13.08
N VAL A 346 21.22 -23.61 -13.56
CA VAL A 346 20.87 -23.53 -14.97
C VAL A 346 19.65 -22.64 -15.16
N GLN A 347 19.60 -21.94 -16.28
CA GLN A 347 18.39 -21.27 -16.74
C GLN A 347 17.61 -22.23 -17.65
N CYS A 348 16.33 -22.40 -17.37
CA CYS A 348 15.37 -23.12 -18.18
C CYS A 348 14.91 -22.28 -19.39
N GLU A 349 14.30 -22.91 -20.39
CA GLU A 349 13.82 -22.19 -21.59
C GLU A 349 12.83 -21.06 -21.28
N ASN A 350 11.92 -21.29 -20.32
CA ASN A 350 10.97 -20.28 -19.87
C ASN A 350 11.59 -19.15 -19.01
N GLY A 351 12.93 -19.07 -18.92
CA GLY A 351 13.66 -18.02 -18.20
C GLY A 351 13.83 -18.28 -16.69
N LYS A 352 13.19 -19.31 -16.13
CA LYS A 352 13.34 -19.67 -14.72
C LYS A 352 14.70 -20.32 -14.42
N VAL A 353 15.11 -20.33 -13.16
CA VAL A 353 16.40 -20.90 -12.73
C VAL A 353 16.20 -22.15 -11.86
N SER A 354 17.02 -23.17 -12.06
CA SER A 354 16.99 -24.46 -11.36
C SER A 354 18.37 -24.87 -10.84
N LEU A 355 18.43 -25.48 -9.65
CA LEU A 355 19.64 -26.09 -9.07
C LEU A 355 19.75 -27.59 -9.45
N ALA A 356 19.19 -27.99 -10.59
CA ALA A 356 19.21 -29.37 -11.06
C ALA A 356 20.19 -29.60 -12.23
N GLY A 357 21.07 -28.64 -12.53
CA GLY A 357 22.02 -28.73 -13.64
C GLY A 357 22.87 -30.00 -13.57
N GLY A 358 23.03 -30.66 -14.72
CA GLY A 358 23.69 -31.97 -14.83
C GLY A 358 22.76 -33.18 -14.63
N SER A 359 21.50 -32.97 -14.24
CA SER A 359 20.48 -34.02 -14.26
C SER A 359 19.82 -34.13 -15.63
N PRO A 360 19.53 -35.34 -16.14
CA PRO A 360 18.73 -35.52 -17.36
C PRO A 360 17.28 -35.02 -17.21
N ARG A 361 16.80 -34.78 -15.98
CA ARG A 361 15.47 -34.20 -15.70
C ARG A 361 15.51 -32.70 -15.40
N ALA A 362 16.65 -32.05 -15.54
CA ALA A 362 16.79 -30.62 -15.29
C ALA A 362 15.80 -29.82 -16.17
N CYS A 363 15.05 -28.91 -15.55
CA CYS A 363 14.04 -28.10 -16.24
C CYS A 363 12.97 -28.91 -17.02
N GLY A 364 12.70 -30.18 -16.66
CA GLY A 364 11.78 -31.04 -17.41
C GLY A 364 10.36 -30.48 -17.56
N LEU A 365 9.83 -29.80 -16.53
CA LEU A 365 8.53 -29.11 -16.56
C LEU A 365 8.61 -27.68 -17.12
N HIS A 366 9.79 -27.26 -17.60
CA HIS A 366 10.11 -25.88 -17.95
C HIS A 366 10.83 -25.77 -19.30
N GLY A 367 10.62 -26.75 -20.19
CA GLY A 367 11.11 -26.73 -21.57
C GLY A 367 12.58 -27.15 -21.73
N GLY A 368 13.18 -27.75 -20.71
CA GLY A 368 14.58 -28.17 -20.73
C GLY A 368 15.56 -27.06 -20.36
N VAL A 369 16.84 -27.42 -20.31
CA VAL A 369 17.93 -26.52 -19.95
C VAL A 369 18.29 -25.66 -21.16
N ARG A 370 18.19 -24.34 -21.00
CA ARG A 370 18.59 -23.37 -22.03
C ARG A 370 20.09 -23.09 -21.97
N ARG A 371 20.60 -22.80 -20.76
CA ARG A 371 22.01 -22.44 -20.53
C ARG A 371 22.42 -22.62 -19.07
N THR A 372 23.73 -22.64 -18.83
CA THR A 372 24.31 -22.69 -17.48
C THR A 372 24.47 -21.28 -16.90
N VAL A 373 24.34 -21.16 -15.58
CA VAL A 373 24.64 -19.93 -14.83
C VAL A 373 25.99 -20.10 -14.14
N TRP A 374 26.82 -19.07 -14.20
CA TRP A 374 28.21 -19.07 -13.73
C TRP A 374 28.41 -18.03 -12.63
N ASP A 375 29.39 -18.26 -11.75
CA ASP A 375 29.97 -17.24 -10.84
C ASP A 375 31.17 -16.52 -11.44
#